data_AF-A0A372DJ82-F1
#
_entry.id   AF-A0A372DJ82-F1
#
_cell.length_a   1.000
_cell.length_b   1.000
_cell.length_c   1.000
_cell.angle_alpha   90.00
_cell.angle_beta   90.00
_cell.angle_gamma   90.00
#
_symmetry.space_group_name_H-M   'P 1'
#
loop_
_entity.id
_entity.type
_entity.pdbx_description
1 polymer ?
#
loop_
_entity_poly.entity_id
_entity_poly.type
_entity_poly.pdbx_seq_one_letter_code
_entity_poly.pdbx_strand_id
1 'polypeptide(L)' 'MVSSELILTLKGLSRSDKFHVMQILISELAQQDVDLLKPNQAYPVWSPYDAFEAADVMLKVLRTAKAQDHA' A
#
# COMPACT_ATOMS: atom_id res chain seq x y z
N MET A 1 -18.82 12.36 9.85
CA MET A 1 -18.69 10.90 10.07
C MET A 1 -19.45 10.18 8.97
N VAL A 2 -18.98 9.02 8.50
CA VAL A 2 -19.63 8.24 7.43
C VAL A 2 -20.97 7.69 7.92
N SER A 3 -22.02 7.74 7.10
CA SER A 3 -23.36 7.26 7.51
C SER A 3 -23.38 5.75 7.74
N SER A 4 -24.19 5.30 8.71
CA SER A 4 -24.35 3.88 9.03
C SER A 4 -24.92 3.08 7.86
N GLU A 5 -25.85 3.67 7.10
CA GLU A 5 -26.41 3.09 5.88
C GLU A 5 -25.33 2.80 4.84
N LEU A 6 -24.43 3.76 4.58
CA LEU A 6 -23.34 3.58 3.63
C LEU A 6 -22.38 2.47 4.08
N ILE A 7 -22.09 2.38 5.38
CA ILE A 7 -21.25 1.29 5.93
C ILE A 7 -21.90 -0.08 5.70
N LEU A 8 -23.22 -0.19 5.89
CA LEU A 8 -23.94 -1.45 5.65
C LEU A 8 -23.91 -1.83 4.18
N THR A 9 -24.12 -0.87 3.28
CA THR A 9 -24.04 -1.07 1.82
C THR A 9 -22.64 -1.54 1.41
N LEU A 10 -21.58 -0.87 1.89
CA LEU A 10 -20.20 -1.25 1.60
C LEU A 10 -19.84 -2.64 2.13
N LYS A 11 -20.39 -3.03 3.29
CA LYS A 11 -20.18 -4.37 3.86
C LYS A 11 -20.82 -5.48 3.02
N GLY A 12 -21.95 -5.20 2.37
CA GLY A 12 -22.67 -6.14 1.50
C GLY A 12 -21.99 -6.42 0.15
N LEU A 13 -21.01 -5.59 -0.24
CA LEU A 13 -20.28 -5.76 -1.50
C LEU A 13 -19.43 -7.03 -1.53
N SER A 14 -19.26 -7.58 -2.73
CA SER A 14 -18.30 -8.65 -2.99
C SER A 14 -16.86 -8.18 -2.75
N ARG A 15 -15.90 -9.10 -2.60
CA ARG A 15 -14.50 -8.75 -2.37
C ARG A 15 -13.93 -7.90 -3.52
N SER A 16 -14.25 -8.23 -4.76
CA SER A 16 -13.81 -7.46 -5.94
C SER A 16 -14.39 -6.06 -5.94
N ASP A 17 -15.68 -5.93 -5.64
CA ASP A 17 -16.36 -4.62 -5.68
C ASP A 17 -15.84 -3.70 -4.57
N LYS A 18 -15.52 -4.26 -3.39
CA LYS A 18 -14.86 -3.51 -2.31
C LYS A 18 -13.52 -2.94 -2.77
N PHE A 19 -12.68 -3.75 -3.42
CA PHE A 19 -11.41 -3.26 -3.96
C PHE A 19 -11.61 -2.22 -5.06
N HIS A 20 -12.64 -2.38 -5.90
CA HIS A 20 -12.95 -1.41 -6.94
C HIS A 20 -13.35 -0.05 -6.35
N VAL A 21 -14.23 -0.04 -5.33
CA VAL A 21 -14.60 1.19 -4.60
C VAL A 21 -13.38 1.83 -3.94
N MET A 22 -12.52 1.03 -3.29
CA MET A 22 -11.28 1.54 -2.72
C MET A 22 -10.38 2.18 -3.78
N GLN A 23 -10.24 1.55 -4.96
CA GLN A 23 -9.42 2.08 -6.04
C GLN A 23 -9.93 3.43 -6.53
N ILE A 24 -11.25 3.60 -6.69
CA ILE A 24 -11.87 4.88 -7.06
C ILE A 24 -11.50 5.94 -6.01
N LEU A 25 -11.79 5.68 -4.73
CA LEU A 25 -11.55 6.62 -3.63
C LEU A 25 -10.06 6.98 -3.48
N ILE A 26 -9.16 6.01 -3.57
CA ILE A 26 -7.71 6.24 -3.50
C ILE A 26 -7.24 7.08 -4.68
N SER A 27 -7.78 6.84 -5.88
CA SER A 27 -7.43 7.60 -7.08
C SER A 27 -7.90 9.05 -6.97
N GLU A 28 -9.10 9.29 -6.43
CA GLU A 28 -9.62 10.63 -6.17
C GLU A 28 -8.78 11.37 -5.12
N LEU A 29 -8.41 10.70 -4.02
CA LEU A 29 -7.54 11.28 -2.99
C LEU A 29 -6.17 11.65 -3.56
N ALA A 30 -5.55 10.76 -4.35
CA ALA A 30 -4.28 11.03 -5.01
C ALA A 30 -4.35 12.21 -6.00
N GLN A 31 -5.50 12.45 -6.62
CA GLN A 31 -5.74 13.60 -7.48
C GLN A 31 -6.03 14.90 -6.73
N GLN A 32 -6.48 14.83 -5.46
CA GLN A 32 -6.59 16.01 -4.60
C GLN A 32 -5.21 16.41 -4.03
N ASP A 33 -4.30 15.45 -3.99
CA ASP A 33 -2.92 15.53 -3.53
C ASP A 33 -1.94 16.09 -4.58
N VAL A 34 -2.42 16.94 -5.51
CA VAL A 34 -1.57 17.59 -6.55
C VAL A 34 -0.45 18.46 -5.95
N ASP A 35 -0.53 18.78 -4.66
CA ASP A 35 0.43 19.58 -3.89
C ASP A 35 1.28 18.76 -2.90
N LEU A 36 1.31 17.42 -2.98
CA LEU A 36 2.18 16.60 -2.11
C LEU A 36 3.66 16.99 -2.23
N LEU A 37 4.07 17.36 -3.44
CA LEU A 37 5.43 17.78 -3.77
C LEU A 37 5.47 19.29 -3.98
N LYS A 38 5.85 20.02 -2.94
CA LYS A 38 6.07 21.46 -2.99
C LYS A 38 7.32 21.77 -3.83
N PRO A 39 7.25 22.72 -4.77
CA PRO A 39 8.44 23.18 -5.47
C PRO A 39 9.46 23.73 -4.46
N ASN A 40 10.75 23.51 -4.71
CA ASN A 40 11.88 23.85 -3.83
C ASN A 40 11.94 23.11 -2.48
N GLN A 41 11.21 22.00 -2.30
CA GLN A 41 11.34 21.17 -1.10
C GLN A 41 12.16 19.91 -1.40
N ALA A 42 13.18 19.65 -0.56
CA ALA A 42 13.95 18.41 -0.63
C ALA A 42 13.15 17.30 0.06
N TYR A 43 12.77 16.29 -0.71
CA TYR A 43 12.14 15.08 -0.19
C TYR A 43 13.21 14.02 0.05
N PRO A 44 13.12 13.24 1.15
CA PRO A 44 14.04 12.14 1.35
C PRO A 44 13.93 11.20 0.15
N VAL A 45 15.07 10.85 -0.44
CA VAL A 45 15.10 9.80 -1.46
C VAL A 45 14.81 8.50 -0.73
N TRP A 46 13.61 7.95 -0.93
CA TRP A 46 13.28 6.59 -0.50
C TRP A 46 13.97 5.62 -1.46
N SER A 47 15.31 5.60 -1.41
CA SER A 47 16.09 4.64 -2.16
C SER A 47 16.29 3.38 -1.32
N PRO A 48 16.34 2.20 -1.95
CA PRO A 48 16.69 0.97 -1.24
C PRO A 48 18.15 0.94 -0.74
N TYR A 49 18.96 1.95 -1.05
CA TYR A 49 20.39 1.98 -0.75
C TYR A 49 20.66 1.91 0.76
N ASP A 50 19.82 2.56 1.56
CA ASP A 50 19.91 2.54 3.03
C ASP A 50 18.80 1.68 3.68
N ALA A 51 18.06 0.90 2.90
CA ALA A 51 16.99 0.03 3.39
C ALA A 51 17.53 -1.34 3.87
N PHE A 52 18.56 -1.31 4.71
CA PHE A 52 19.26 -2.52 5.19
C PHE A 52 18.31 -3.51 5.87
N GLU A 53 17.32 -3.01 6.61
CA GLU A 53 16.30 -3.84 7.25
C GLU A 53 15.41 -4.56 6.23
N ALA A 54 15.00 -3.91 5.16
CA ALA A 54 14.21 -4.53 4.10
C ALA A 54 15.02 -5.60 3.35
N ALA A 55 16.32 -5.33 3.11
CA ALA A 55 17.23 -6.30 2.50
C ALA A 55 17.42 -7.54 3.39
N ASP A 56 17.58 -7.37 4.71
CA ASP A 56 17.71 -8.48 5.65
C ASP A 56 16.42 -9.33 5.71
N VAL A 57 15.25 -8.69 5.73
CA VAL A 57 13.96 -9.38 5.67
C VAL A 57 13.84 -10.20 4.39
N MET A 58 14.19 -9.65 3.23
CA MET A 58 14.18 -10.40 1.97
C MET A 58 15.15 -11.58 1.99
N LEU A 59 16.35 -11.41 2.55
CA LEU A 59 17.34 -12.48 2.67
C LEU A 59 16.84 -13.62 3.57
N LYS A 60 16.18 -13.28 4.68
CA LYS A 60 15.57 -14.27 5.59
C LYS A 60 14.45 -15.05 4.90
N VAL A 61 13.61 -14.38 4.11
CA VAL A 61 12.56 -15.03 3.31
C VAL A 61 13.16 -16.01 2.31
N LEU A 62 14.20 -15.61 1.58
CA LEU A 62 14.88 -16.48 0.60
C LEU A 62 15.51 -17.71 1.25
N ARG A 63 16.16 -17.55 2.41
CA ARG A 63 16.72 -18.69 3.17
C ARG A 63 15.64 -19.65 3.64
N THR A 64 14.51 -19.11 4.10
CA THR A 64 13.36 -19.92 4.54
C THR A 64 12.78 -20.70 3.36
N ALA A 65 12.59 -20.06 2.21
CA ALA A 65 12.12 -20.73 1.00
C ALA A 65 13.07 -21.83 0.53
N LYS A 66 14.39 -21.57 0.51
CA LYS A 66 15.40 -22.57 0.15
C LYS A 66 15.42 -23.77 1.10
N ALA A 67 15.24 -23.54 2.40
CA ALA A 67 15.18 -24.62 3.38
C ALA A 67 13.92 -25.48 3.20
N GLN A 68 12.81 -24.89 2.76
CA GLN A 68 11.56 -25.61 2.44
C GLN A 68 11.64 -26.40 1.14
N ASP A 69 12.40 -25.92 0.15
CA ASP A 69 12.57 -26.58 -1.15
C ASP A 69 13.56 -27.78 -1.11
N HIS A 70 14.31 -27.91 -0.01
CA HIS A 70 15.26 -29.01 0.24
C HIS A 70 14.81 -29.97 1.36
N ALA A 71 13.57 -29.87 1.83
CA ALA A 71 12.93 -30.75 2.83
C ALA A 71 11.88 -31.65 2.17
#